data_AF-A0A4Y6RA65-F1
#
_entry.id   AF-A0A4Y6RA65-F1
#
_cell.length_a   1.000
_cell.length_b   1.000
_cell.length_c   1.000
_cell.angle_alpha   90.00
_cell.angle_beta   90.00
_cell.angle_gamma   90.00
#
_symmetry.space_group_name_H-M   'P 1'
#
loop_
_entity.id
_entity.type
_entity.pdbx_description
1 polymer ?
#
loop_
_entity_poly.entity_id
_entity_poly.type
_entity_poly.pdbx_seq_one_letter_code
_entity_poly.pdbx_strand_id
1 'polypeptide(L)'
;MLSLSFPLRRLAAATSLAAAIWPAAQAQTPTPYVPVTKQYGDFVVTNDRFDSLVTLSFRKQGYYPGGAREVVEVRPLKATREGQPMLLAFTKGYTGQGTILIGVQNGEPLMRPISPLQRDSMVRTERDPEWGVPQPGRSEMLLFPRDGRALDTGTGELLWFDVPGGVTGDYAPAMLVSVSPDGRRGAYLARKLTTLQVLVATRDDGVAGVLALPPDTYQRWLKPLSEAASEQAGAAIKARQGRTDSNRIRRELELAWFGQQFQWKQGKNGWQVSGLGLSSTPPEGKQP
;
A
#
# COMPACT_ATOMS: atom_id res chain seq x y z
N MET A 1 25.33 7.02 96.24
CA MET A 1 25.14 8.47 96.00
C MET A 1 23.89 8.62 95.16
N LEU A 2 22.77 8.96 95.81
CA LEU A 2 22.04 10.25 95.69
C LEU A 2 21.55 10.51 94.26
N SER A 3 20.28 10.74 93.94
CA SER A 3 19.06 10.82 94.75
C SER A 3 17.87 11.08 93.80
N LEU A 4 16.68 10.72 94.30
CA LEU A 4 15.39 11.41 94.19
C LEU A 4 14.45 11.25 92.96
N SER A 5 13.28 10.77 93.36
CA SER A 5 11.96 10.59 92.77
C SER A 5 11.20 11.89 92.40
N PHE A 6 10.35 11.78 91.35
CA PHE A 6 8.98 12.31 91.09
C PHE A 6 8.53 13.70 91.66
N PRO A 7 7.70 14.51 90.93
CA PRO A 7 6.31 14.11 90.61
C PRO A 7 5.60 14.69 89.35
N LEU A 8 4.44 14.09 89.11
CA LEU A 8 3.30 14.45 88.24
C LEU A 8 2.69 15.85 88.51
N ARG A 9 2.20 16.57 87.47
CA ARG A 9 0.76 16.82 87.14
C ARG A 9 0.49 18.12 86.34
N ARG A 10 -0.49 17.97 85.42
CA ARG A 10 -1.47 18.94 84.83
C ARG A 10 -1.01 19.78 83.63
N LEU A 11 -1.49 19.45 82.43
CA LEU A 11 -2.76 19.88 81.79
C LEU A 11 -2.79 21.37 81.44
N ALA A 12 -2.45 21.68 80.19
CA ALA A 12 -2.95 22.83 79.47
C ALA A 12 -3.42 22.35 78.10
N ALA A 13 -4.73 22.42 77.89
CA ALA A 13 -5.33 22.23 76.58
C ALA A 13 -4.98 23.45 75.71
N ALA A 14 -4.44 23.21 74.52
CA ALA A 14 -4.39 24.19 73.45
C ALA A 14 -4.89 23.50 72.18
N THR A 15 -6.15 23.80 71.87
CA THR A 15 -6.76 23.58 70.57
C THR A 15 -6.05 24.45 69.54
N SER A 16 -5.30 23.84 68.63
CA SER A 16 -4.87 24.47 67.39
C SER A 16 -5.38 23.64 66.23
N LEU A 17 -6.27 24.24 65.45
CA LEU A 17 -6.79 23.73 64.19
C LEU A 17 -5.64 23.26 63.30
N ALA A 18 -5.63 21.97 62.97
CA ALA A 18 -4.88 21.48 61.82
C ALA A 18 -5.59 21.98 60.56
N ALA A 19 -5.17 23.14 60.04
CA ALA A 19 -5.45 23.51 58.67
C ALA A 19 -4.74 22.49 57.78
N ALA A 20 -5.51 21.57 57.19
CA ALA A 20 -5.03 20.67 56.16
C ALA A 20 -4.48 21.51 55.00
N ILE A 21 -3.15 21.54 54.87
CA ILE A 21 -2.49 22.08 53.69
C ILE A 21 -2.70 21.04 52.60
N TRP A 22 -3.79 21.17 51.84
CA TRP A 22 -3.91 20.45 50.57
C TRP A 22 -2.76 20.93 49.68
N PRO A 23 -1.91 20.03 49.15
CA PRO A 23 -1.05 20.43 48.06
C PRO A 23 -1.98 20.83 46.91
N ALA A 24 -1.93 22.11 46.54
CA ALA A 24 -2.54 22.59 45.32
C ALA A 24 -1.99 21.73 44.18
N ALA A 25 -2.82 20.85 43.64
CA ALA A 25 -2.53 20.17 42.40
C ALA A 25 -2.23 21.26 41.37
N GLN A 26 -0.97 21.39 40.97
CA GLN A 26 -0.59 22.18 39.81
C GLN A 26 -1.39 21.58 38.65
N ALA A 27 -2.47 22.25 38.27
CA ALA A 27 -3.13 21.98 37.01
C ALA A 27 -2.06 22.21 35.94
N GLN A 28 -1.53 21.12 35.40
CA GLN A 28 -0.79 21.15 34.15
C GLN A 28 -1.75 21.78 33.15
N THR A 29 -1.49 23.05 32.79
CA THR A 29 -2.17 23.68 31.66
C THR A 29 -1.95 22.73 30.48
N PRO A 30 -3.03 22.15 29.90
CA PRO A 30 -2.85 21.29 28.75
C PRO A 30 -2.14 22.10 27.68
N THR A 31 -0.98 21.63 27.24
CA THR A 31 -0.29 22.21 26.09
C THR A 31 -1.32 22.35 24.96
N PRO A 32 -1.41 23.52 24.30
CA PRO A 32 -2.37 23.71 23.23
C PRO A 32 -2.18 22.60 22.20
N TYR A 33 -3.24 21.85 21.95
CA TYR A 33 -3.20 20.76 20.98
C TYR A 33 -2.98 21.34 19.58
N VAL A 34 -1.93 20.90 18.89
CA VAL A 34 -1.62 21.29 17.51
C VAL A 34 -1.64 20.03 16.64
N PRO A 35 -2.56 19.93 15.66
CA PRO A 35 -2.57 18.84 14.70
C PRO A 35 -1.25 18.72 13.94
N VAL A 36 -0.84 17.49 13.62
CA VAL A 36 0.34 17.27 12.79
C VAL A 36 -0.02 17.64 11.36
N THR A 37 0.62 18.70 10.86
CA THR A 37 0.37 19.23 9.52
C THR A 37 1.58 18.96 8.62
N LYS A 38 1.34 18.34 7.47
CA LYS A 38 2.34 18.13 6.41
C LYS A 38 1.90 18.87 5.16
N GLN A 39 2.81 19.64 4.57
CA GLN A 39 2.55 20.40 3.36
C GLN A 39 3.27 19.78 2.16
N TYR A 40 2.54 19.60 1.06
CA TYR A 40 3.03 19.09 -0.21
C TYR A 40 2.63 20.05 -1.33
N GLY A 41 3.45 21.06 -1.58
CA GLY A 41 3.07 22.18 -2.44
C GLY A 41 1.85 22.91 -1.88
N ASP A 42 0.79 23.02 -2.68
CA ASP A 42 -0.50 23.62 -2.30
C ASP A 42 -1.41 22.64 -1.54
N PHE A 43 -1.03 21.36 -1.45
CA PHE A 43 -1.75 20.38 -0.64
C PHE A 43 -1.32 20.45 0.83
N VAL A 44 -2.29 20.32 1.73
CA VAL A 44 -2.06 20.22 3.17
C VAL A 44 -2.75 18.97 3.68
N VAL A 45 -1.98 18.13 4.37
CA VAL A 45 -2.43 16.90 5.04
C VAL A 45 -2.34 17.14 6.54
N THR A 46 -3.48 17.06 7.21
CA THR A 46 -3.57 17.24 8.66
C THR A 46 -3.98 15.91 9.29
N ASN A 47 -3.25 15.48 10.31
CA ASN A 47 -3.58 14.31 11.11
C ASN A 47 -3.87 14.76 12.55
N ASP A 48 -5.07 14.42 13.03
CA ASP A 48 -5.41 14.63 14.44
C ASP A 48 -4.84 13.47 15.27
N ARG A 49 -4.29 13.75 16.46
CA ARG A 49 -3.66 12.73 17.31
C ARG A 49 -4.65 11.66 17.76
N PHE A 50 -5.94 11.99 17.79
CA PHE A 50 -7.01 11.08 18.18
C PHE A 50 -7.74 10.46 16.98
N ASP A 51 -7.37 10.82 15.75
CA ASP A 51 -7.99 10.33 14.53
C ASP A 51 -7.04 9.43 13.75
N SER A 52 -7.53 8.26 13.31
CA SER A 52 -6.78 7.39 12.39
C SER A 52 -6.83 7.90 10.95
N LEU A 53 -7.68 8.90 10.68
CA LEU A 53 -7.88 9.52 9.39
C LEU A 53 -7.09 10.82 9.25
N VAL A 54 -6.83 11.19 8.00
CA VAL A 54 -6.22 12.47 7.64
C VAL A 54 -7.22 13.35 6.92
N THR A 55 -7.14 14.65 7.19
CA THR A 55 -7.80 15.67 6.39
C THR A 55 -6.86 16.09 5.27
N LEU A 56 -7.33 16.00 4.02
CA LEU A 56 -6.61 16.50 2.86
C LEU A 56 -7.28 17.79 2.37
N SER A 57 -6.48 18.81 2.09
CA SER A 57 -6.96 20.05 1.49
C SER A 57 -6.02 20.52 0.40
N PHE A 58 -6.54 21.29 -0.54
CA PHE A 58 -5.80 21.94 -1.61
C PHE A 58 -6.18 23.42 -1.62
N ARG A 59 -5.20 24.32 -1.49
CA ARG A 59 -5.45 25.78 -1.41
C ARG A 59 -6.50 26.18 -0.37
N LYS A 60 -6.41 25.56 0.81
CA LYS A 60 -7.32 25.75 1.96
C LYS A 60 -8.76 25.25 1.75
N GLN A 61 -9.04 24.58 0.64
CA GLN A 61 -10.31 23.91 0.40
C GLN A 61 -10.19 22.43 0.71
N GLY A 62 -11.11 21.89 1.50
CA GLY A 62 -11.14 20.46 1.80
C GLY A 62 -11.30 19.64 0.52
N TYR A 63 -10.51 18.58 0.38
CA TYR A 63 -10.49 17.74 -0.81
C TYR A 63 -10.73 16.27 -0.43
N TYR A 64 -11.77 15.70 -1.05
CA TYR A 64 -12.23 14.34 -0.81
C TYR A 64 -12.09 13.53 -2.11
N PRO A 65 -10.93 12.86 -2.34
CA PRO A 65 -10.66 12.20 -3.60
C PRO A 65 -11.72 11.13 -3.89
N GLY A 66 -12.38 11.22 -5.04
CA GLY A 66 -13.44 10.28 -5.42
C GLY A 66 -14.66 10.30 -4.51
N GLY A 67 -14.89 11.41 -3.78
CA GLY A 67 -15.95 11.52 -2.79
C GLY A 67 -15.72 10.65 -1.55
N ALA A 68 -14.48 10.19 -1.32
CA ALA A 68 -14.14 9.39 -0.14
C ALA A 68 -14.44 10.17 1.13
N ARG A 69 -15.18 9.54 2.05
CA ARG A 69 -15.47 10.12 3.37
C ARG A 69 -14.26 10.06 4.29
N GLU A 70 -13.37 9.08 4.07
CA GLU A 70 -12.22 8.80 4.92
C GLU A 70 -10.96 8.69 4.04
N VAL A 71 -9.96 9.52 4.35
CA VAL A 71 -8.60 9.37 3.81
C VAL A 71 -7.74 8.85 4.95
N VAL A 72 -7.08 7.72 4.74
CA VAL A 72 -6.32 7.04 5.80
C VAL A 72 -4.90 7.57 5.85
N GLU A 73 -4.26 7.67 4.68
CA GLU A 73 -2.88 8.10 4.55
C GLU A 73 -2.67 8.73 3.18
N VAL A 74 -1.76 9.70 3.12
CA VAL A 74 -1.34 10.37 1.88
C VAL A 74 0.19 10.36 1.82
N ARG A 75 0.73 9.97 0.66
CA ARG A 75 2.17 9.90 0.36
C ARG A 75 2.50 10.76 -0.86
N PRO A 76 3.50 11.65 -0.79
CA PRO A 76 3.95 12.37 -1.98
C PRO A 76 4.70 11.43 -2.93
N LEU A 77 4.56 11.69 -4.22
CA LEU A 77 5.40 11.11 -5.28
C LEU A 77 6.51 12.11 -5.67
N LYS A 78 7.54 11.58 -6.33
CA LYS A 78 8.56 12.44 -6.96
C LYS A 78 7.99 13.19 -8.17
N ALA A 79 7.03 12.56 -8.85
CA ALA A 79 6.32 13.14 -9.98
C ALA A 79 5.61 14.45 -9.59
N THR A 80 5.65 15.42 -10.51
CA THR A 80 4.95 16.69 -10.38
C THR A 80 4.07 16.94 -11.59
N ARG A 81 2.99 17.70 -11.40
CA ARG A 81 2.09 18.15 -12.46
C ARG A 81 1.63 19.55 -12.15
N GLU A 82 1.76 20.46 -13.13
CA GLU A 82 1.47 21.90 -12.96
C GLU A 82 2.23 22.53 -11.77
N GLY A 83 3.48 22.09 -11.56
CA GLY A 83 4.33 22.56 -10.45
C GLY A 83 3.95 22.01 -9.07
N GLN A 84 2.92 21.16 -8.99
CA GLN A 84 2.45 20.56 -7.74
C GLN A 84 2.89 19.09 -7.65
N PRO A 85 3.25 18.59 -6.45
CA PRO A 85 3.55 17.18 -6.28
C PRO A 85 2.30 16.33 -6.54
N MET A 86 2.48 15.23 -7.24
CA MET A 86 1.45 14.20 -7.31
C MET A 86 1.43 13.41 -5.99
N LEU A 87 0.25 12.95 -5.57
CA LEU A 87 0.07 12.25 -4.30
C LEU A 87 -0.55 10.87 -4.54
N LEU A 88 -0.17 9.91 -3.71
CA LEU A 88 -0.90 8.66 -3.50
C LEU A 88 -1.73 8.80 -2.23
N ALA A 89 -3.02 8.49 -2.31
CA ALA A 89 -3.89 8.43 -1.15
C ALA A 89 -4.52 7.05 -1.04
N PHE A 90 -4.57 6.52 0.19
CA PHE A 90 -5.41 5.37 0.50
C PHE A 90 -6.71 5.88 1.11
N THR A 91 -7.82 5.50 0.49
CA THR A 91 -9.16 5.97 0.86
C THR A 91 -10.03 4.82 1.30
N LYS A 92 -10.99 5.13 2.16
CA LYS A 92 -12.02 4.22 2.66
C LYS A 92 -13.37 4.94 2.73
N GLY A 93 -14.46 4.19 2.62
CA GLY A 93 -15.81 4.70 2.83
C GLY A 93 -16.84 4.06 1.90
N TYR A 94 -18.00 4.71 1.79
CA TYR A 94 -19.13 4.22 0.99
C TYR A 94 -18.83 4.02 -0.49
N THR A 95 -17.91 4.82 -1.05
CA THR A 95 -17.46 4.72 -2.44
C THR A 95 -16.43 3.60 -2.65
N GLY A 96 -15.98 2.96 -1.58
CA GLY A 96 -15.08 1.82 -1.56
C GLY A 96 -13.73 2.11 -0.93
N GLN A 97 -12.90 1.07 -0.85
CA GLN A 97 -11.56 1.11 -0.29
C GLN A 97 -10.51 0.86 -1.36
N GLY A 98 -9.50 1.72 -1.46
CA GLY A 98 -8.43 1.55 -2.44
C GLY A 98 -7.50 2.74 -2.56
N THR A 99 -6.53 2.57 -3.46
CA THR A 99 -5.44 3.53 -3.67
C THR A 99 -5.73 4.41 -4.87
N ILE A 100 -5.54 5.70 -4.67
CA ILE A 100 -5.89 6.76 -5.61
C ILE A 100 -4.63 7.59 -5.90
N LEU A 101 -4.41 7.86 -7.18
CA LEU A 101 -3.47 8.86 -7.65
C LEU A 101 -4.15 10.21 -7.66
N ILE A 102 -3.49 11.24 -7.14
CA ILE A 102 -3.96 12.62 -7.15
C ILE A 102 -2.91 13.46 -7.88
N GLY A 103 -3.36 14.26 -8.84
CA GLY A 103 -2.52 15.23 -9.55
C GLY A 103 -3.32 16.48 -9.88
N VAL A 104 -2.63 17.60 -10.09
CA VAL A 104 -3.30 18.86 -10.45
C VAL A 104 -3.43 18.96 -11.97
N GLN A 105 -4.61 19.34 -12.44
CA GLN A 105 -4.88 19.60 -13.84
C GLN A 105 -5.81 20.80 -13.97
N ASN A 106 -5.44 21.76 -14.80
CA ASN A 106 -6.12 23.04 -14.97
C ASN A 106 -6.33 23.77 -13.62
N GLY A 107 -5.34 23.69 -12.73
CA GLY A 107 -5.39 24.30 -11.40
C GLY A 107 -6.27 23.59 -10.37
N GLU A 108 -6.88 22.46 -10.71
CA GLU A 108 -7.75 21.68 -9.82
C GLU A 108 -7.14 20.31 -9.48
N PRO A 109 -7.31 19.80 -8.24
CA PRO A 109 -6.88 18.47 -7.88
C PRO A 109 -7.82 17.43 -8.49
N LEU A 110 -7.29 16.59 -9.37
CA LEU A 110 -7.99 15.46 -9.97
C LEU A 110 -7.50 14.15 -9.37
N MET A 111 -8.39 13.17 -9.34
CA MET A 111 -8.11 11.83 -8.85
C MET A 111 -8.22 10.80 -9.97
N ARG A 112 -7.42 9.73 -9.86
CA ARG A 112 -7.53 8.53 -10.68
C ARG A 112 -7.39 7.30 -9.79
N PRO A 113 -8.42 6.43 -9.70
CA PRO A 113 -8.30 5.18 -8.96
C PRO A 113 -7.21 4.32 -9.58
N ILE A 114 -6.25 3.87 -8.75
CA ILE A 114 -5.20 2.93 -9.17
C ILE A 114 -5.68 1.51 -8.91
N SER A 115 -6.17 1.24 -7.71
CA SER A 115 -6.81 -0.02 -7.35
C SER A 115 -8.33 0.15 -7.17
N PRO A 116 -9.16 -0.89 -7.40
CA PRO A 116 -10.60 -0.82 -7.31
C PRO A 116 -11.03 -0.37 -5.92
N LEU A 117 -11.96 0.57 -5.90
CA LEU A 117 -12.64 1.00 -4.69
C LEU A 117 -13.70 -0.05 -4.36
N GLN A 118 -13.40 -0.97 -3.45
CA GLN A 118 -14.33 -2.02 -3.05
C GLN A 118 -15.01 -1.67 -1.72
N ARG A 119 -16.35 -1.66 -1.72
CA ARG A 119 -17.18 -1.27 -0.57
C ARG A 119 -16.88 -2.10 0.69
N ASP A 120 -16.74 -3.42 0.53
CA ASP A 120 -16.60 -4.39 1.63
C ASP A 120 -15.33 -5.24 1.50
N SER A 121 -14.19 -4.62 1.19
CA SER A 121 -12.92 -5.33 1.22
C SER A 121 -12.55 -5.67 2.66
N MET A 122 -12.73 -6.93 3.07
CA MET A 122 -12.23 -7.45 4.36
C MET A 122 -10.70 -7.67 4.37
N VAL A 123 -10.04 -7.30 3.28
CA VAL A 123 -8.68 -7.72 2.90
C VAL A 123 -7.74 -6.52 2.92
N ARG A 124 -8.22 -5.36 2.48
CA ARG A 124 -7.50 -4.09 2.56
C ARG A 124 -8.07 -3.35 3.77
N THR A 125 -7.22 -3.04 4.73
CA THR A 125 -7.64 -2.31 5.94
C THR A 125 -6.75 -1.10 6.13
N GLU A 126 -7.14 -0.18 7.01
CA GLU A 126 -6.26 0.90 7.45
C GLU A 126 -4.91 0.38 7.98
N ARG A 127 -4.88 -0.87 8.47
CA ARG A 127 -3.67 -1.53 8.99
C ARG A 127 -2.88 -2.27 7.91
N ASP A 128 -3.47 -2.51 6.75
CA ASP A 128 -2.83 -3.15 5.61
C ASP A 128 -3.30 -2.54 4.26
N PRO A 129 -2.98 -1.26 4.01
CA PRO A 129 -3.27 -0.59 2.74
C PRO A 129 -2.45 -1.17 1.58
N GLU A 130 -3.01 -1.17 0.37
CA GLU A 130 -2.31 -1.62 -0.85
C GLU A 130 -1.62 -0.44 -1.54
N TRP A 131 -0.33 -0.24 -1.26
CA TRP A 131 0.43 0.85 -1.87
C TRP A 131 1.06 0.52 -3.23
N GLY A 132 0.77 -0.68 -3.75
CA GLY A 132 1.55 -1.27 -4.82
C GLY A 132 2.86 -1.84 -4.31
N VAL A 133 3.42 -2.76 -5.08
CA VAL A 133 4.64 -3.50 -4.75
C VAL A 133 5.75 -3.00 -5.68
N PRO A 134 6.88 -2.51 -5.14
CA PRO A 134 8.01 -2.11 -5.98
C PRO A 134 8.45 -3.26 -6.88
N GLN A 135 8.62 -2.99 -8.17
CA GLN A 135 9.15 -3.97 -9.10
C GLN A 135 10.59 -4.33 -8.71
N PRO A 136 10.96 -5.62 -8.67
CA PRO A 136 12.34 -6.02 -8.43
C PRO A 136 13.31 -5.34 -9.40
N GLY A 137 14.35 -4.70 -8.85
CA GLY A 137 15.35 -3.95 -9.62
C GLY A 137 14.91 -2.56 -10.11
N ARG A 138 13.65 -2.16 -9.89
CA ARG A 138 13.07 -0.89 -10.36
C ARG A 138 12.08 -0.31 -9.35
N SER A 139 12.60 0.25 -8.25
CA SER A 139 11.79 0.64 -7.08
C SER A 139 10.83 1.81 -7.34
N GLU A 140 11.05 2.59 -8.40
CA GLU A 140 10.15 3.65 -8.84
C GLU A 140 8.90 3.12 -9.56
N MET A 141 8.90 1.85 -9.98
CA MET A 141 7.76 1.20 -10.61
C MET A 141 6.96 0.41 -9.57
N LEU A 142 5.77 0.89 -9.21
CA LEU A 142 4.87 0.18 -8.29
C LEU A 142 3.88 -0.67 -9.07
N LEU A 143 3.87 -1.97 -8.82
CA LEU A 143 2.95 -2.93 -9.41
C LEU A 143 1.72 -3.09 -8.54
N PHE A 144 0.54 -3.14 -9.14
CA PHE A 144 -0.75 -3.44 -8.52
C PHE A 144 -1.26 -4.75 -9.11
N PRO A 145 -0.74 -5.91 -8.66
CA PRO A 145 -0.86 -7.17 -9.40
C PRO A 145 -2.29 -7.67 -9.48
N ARG A 146 -3.09 -7.42 -8.42
CA ARG A 146 -4.51 -7.74 -8.38
C ARG A 146 -5.29 -7.06 -9.50
N ASP A 147 -4.85 -5.91 -9.94
CA ASP A 147 -5.62 -5.00 -10.80
C ASP A 147 -4.98 -4.83 -12.18
N GLY A 148 -3.88 -5.53 -12.44
CA GLY A 148 -3.19 -5.52 -13.72
C GLY A 148 -2.62 -4.15 -14.09
N ARG A 149 -2.27 -3.32 -13.11
CA ARG A 149 -1.81 -1.92 -13.29
C ARG A 149 -0.43 -1.70 -12.70
N ALA A 150 0.28 -0.70 -13.21
CA ALA A 150 1.52 -0.23 -12.63
C ALA A 150 1.55 1.30 -12.56
N LEU A 151 2.27 1.86 -11.59
CA LEU A 151 2.49 3.30 -11.47
C LEU A 151 3.98 3.58 -11.52
N ASP A 152 4.41 4.38 -12.48
CA ASP A 152 5.73 5.01 -12.45
C ASP A 152 5.67 6.21 -11.49
N THR A 153 6.32 6.08 -10.33
CA THR A 153 6.32 7.12 -9.29
C THR A 153 7.24 8.30 -9.60
N GLY A 154 8.13 8.14 -10.59
CA GLY A 154 9.00 9.20 -11.10
C GLY A 154 8.25 10.14 -12.04
N THR A 155 7.41 9.59 -12.92
CA THR A 155 6.65 10.38 -13.93
C THR A 155 5.19 10.62 -13.52
N GLY A 156 4.65 9.82 -12.60
CA GLY A 156 3.24 9.85 -12.22
C GLY A 156 2.33 9.15 -13.24
N GLU A 157 2.91 8.41 -14.18
CA GLU A 157 2.17 7.72 -15.22
C GLU A 157 1.58 6.41 -14.69
N LEU A 158 0.26 6.27 -14.79
CA LEU A 158 -0.44 5.01 -14.54
C LEU A 158 -0.45 4.19 -15.84
N LEU A 159 0.10 2.97 -15.77
CA LEU A 159 0.24 2.04 -16.88
C LEU A 159 -0.75 0.88 -16.76
N TRP A 160 -1.30 0.48 -17.89
CA TRP A 160 -2.09 -0.73 -18.09
C TRP A 160 -1.75 -1.30 -19.47
N PHE A 161 -2.00 -2.60 -19.67
CA PHE A 161 -1.66 -3.30 -20.90
C PHE A 161 -2.84 -4.16 -21.34
N ASP A 162 -2.96 -4.34 -22.65
CA ASP A 162 -4.05 -5.08 -23.25
C ASP A 162 -3.76 -6.59 -23.23
N VAL A 163 -4.44 -7.28 -22.32
CA VAL A 163 -4.34 -8.73 -22.12
C VAL A 163 -5.75 -9.31 -22.24
N PRO A 164 -5.94 -10.39 -23.03
CA PRO A 164 -7.24 -11.01 -23.17
C PRO A 164 -7.72 -11.63 -21.85
N GLY A 165 -9.00 -11.43 -21.54
CA GLY A 165 -9.65 -11.92 -20.33
C GLY A 165 -9.61 -10.92 -19.17
N GLY A 166 -9.98 -11.37 -17.97
CA GLY A 166 -9.93 -10.53 -16.77
C GLY A 166 -8.53 -10.50 -16.15
N VAL A 167 -7.97 -9.31 -15.93
CA VAL A 167 -6.70 -9.12 -15.18
C VAL A 167 -6.91 -8.53 -13.79
N THR A 168 -8.18 -8.44 -13.36
CA THR A 168 -8.59 -7.80 -12.11
C THR A 168 -9.22 -8.80 -11.14
N GLY A 169 -8.92 -8.66 -9.85
CA GLY A 169 -9.54 -9.42 -8.78
C GLY A 169 -8.63 -10.51 -8.18
N ASP A 170 -9.13 -11.20 -7.15
CA ASP A 170 -8.31 -12.14 -6.36
C ASP A 170 -8.00 -13.45 -7.07
N TYR A 171 -8.79 -13.78 -8.08
CA TYR A 171 -8.67 -14.98 -8.89
C TYR A 171 -8.49 -14.65 -10.39
N ALA A 172 -7.90 -13.50 -10.69
CA ALA A 172 -7.64 -13.11 -12.06
C ALA A 172 -6.81 -14.20 -12.78
N PRO A 173 -7.20 -14.66 -13.98
CA PRO A 173 -6.45 -15.66 -14.75
C PRO A 173 -5.05 -15.18 -15.16
N ALA A 174 -4.78 -13.88 -15.14
CA ALA A 174 -3.47 -13.30 -15.37
C ALA A 174 -3.18 -12.16 -14.39
N MET A 175 -1.94 -12.11 -13.92
CA MET A 175 -1.46 -11.13 -12.95
C MET A 175 -0.26 -10.38 -13.50
N LEU A 176 -0.27 -9.04 -13.44
CA LEU A 176 0.89 -8.24 -13.85
C LEU A 176 2.05 -8.49 -12.91
N VAL A 177 3.20 -8.90 -13.46
CA VAL A 177 4.41 -9.25 -12.69
C VAL A 177 5.62 -8.37 -12.97
N SER A 178 5.65 -7.67 -14.09
CA SER A 178 6.73 -6.74 -14.42
C SER A 178 6.34 -5.81 -15.56
N VAL A 179 7.00 -4.66 -15.65
CA VAL A 179 6.93 -3.69 -16.74
C VAL A 179 8.31 -3.53 -17.37
N SER A 180 8.36 -3.43 -18.69
CA SER A 180 9.59 -3.25 -19.45
C SER A 180 10.30 -1.94 -19.09
N PRO A 181 11.62 -1.83 -19.32
CA PRO A 181 12.39 -0.61 -19.00
C PRO A 181 11.81 0.66 -19.63
N ASP A 182 11.27 0.58 -20.85
CA ASP A 182 10.66 1.71 -21.56
C ASP A 182 9.18 1.97 -21.19
N GLY A 183 8.58 1.19 -20.29
CA GLY A 183 7.18 1.36 -19.86
C GLY A 183 6.12 1.00 -20.91
N ARG A 184 6.53 0.42 -22.04
CA ARG A 184 5.63 0.11 -23.17
C ARG A 184 5.07 -1.31 -23.15
N ARG A 185 5.62 -2.20 -22.33
CA ARG A 185 5.16 -3.59 -22.22
C ARG A 185 4.99 -4.03 -20.77
N GLY A 186 3.96 -4.84 -20.54
CA GLY A 186 3.70 -5.53 -19.28
C GLY A 186 3.89 -7.03 -19.45
N ALA A 187 4.56 -7.66 -18.50
CA ALA A 187 4.63 -9.11 -18.36
C ALA A 187 3.56 -9.58 -17.37
N TYR A 188 2.76 -10.55 -17.76
CA TYR A 188 1.71 -11.14 -16.94
C TYR A 188 1.96 -12.62 -16.73
N LEU A 189 1.95 -13.06 -15.48
CA LEU A 189 1.92 -14.49 -15.14
C LEU A 189 0.48 -14.97 -15.32
N ALA A 190 0.24 -15.77 -16.35
CA ALA A 190 -1.07 -16.29 -16.71
C ALA A 190 -1.19 -17.78 -16.37
N ARG A 191 -2.34 -18.13 -15.76
CA ARG A 191 -2.72 -19.48 -15.38
C ARG A 191 -3.84 -19.94 -16.31
N LYS A 192 -3.51 -20.83 -17.23
CA LYS A 192 -4.51 -21.58 -18.01
C LYS A 192 -4.74 -22.93 -17.35
N LEU A 193 -5.90 -23.53 -17.59
CA LEU A 193 -6.41 -24.76 -16.95
C LEU A 193 -5.33 -25.83 -16.68
N THR A 194 -4.39 -26.00 -17.60
CA THR A 194 -3.33 -27.02 -17.51
C THR A 194 -1.91 -26.46 -17.69
N THR A 195 -1.74 -25.16 -17.92
CA THR A 195 -0.44 -24.57 -18.28
C THR A 195 -0.22 -23.21 -17.63
N LEU A 196 1.04 -22.96 -17.26
CA LEU A 196 1.53 -21.66 -16.86
C LEU A 196 2.28 -21.02 -18.02
N GLN A 197 2.05 -19.73 -18.22
CA GLN A 197 2.75 -18.97 -19.26
C GLN A 197 2.96 -17.52 -18.81
N VAL A 198 3.97 -16.87 -19.37
CA VAL A 198 4.12 -15.41 -19.29
C VAL A 198 3.59 -14.79 -20.57
N LEU A 199 2.65 -13.87 -20.45
CA LEU A 199 2.18 -13.03 -21.54
C LEU A 199 2.94 -11.71 -21.51
N VAL A 200 3.47 -11.29 -22.65
CA VAL A 200 4.04 -9.95 -22.84
C VAL A 200 3.02 -9.15 -23.64
N ALA A 201 2.43 -8.14 -23.03
CA ALA A 201 1.39 -7.30 -23.63
C ALA A 201 1.88 -5.86 -23.81
N THR A 202 1.37 -5.23 -24.86
CA THR A 202 1.51 -3.79 -25.12
C THR A 202 0.25 -3.07 -24.66
N ARG A 203 0.22 -1.74 -24.75
CA ARG A 203 -0.98 -0.96 -24.39
C ARG A 203 -2.07 -1.04 -25.45
N ASP A 204 -1.67 -1.07 -26.71
CA ASP A 204 -2.57 -0.81 -27.84
C ASP A 204 -2.70 -2.00 -28.80
N ASP A 205 -1.69 -2.88 -28.87
CA ASP A 205 -1.63 -3.99 -29.83
C ASP A 205 -1.84 -5.37 -29.17
N GLY A 206 -2.32 -5.39 -27.93
CA GLY A 206 -2.52 -6.64 -27.19
C GLY A 206 -1.22 -7.41 -26.90
N VAL A 207 -1.30 -8.74 -26.95
CA VAL A 207 -0.20 -9.66 -26.64
C VAL A 207 0.88 -9.65 -27.73
N ALA A 208 2.04 -9.10 -27.42
CA ALA A 208 3.21 -9.07 -28.29
C ALA A 208 4.17 -10.25 -28.09
N GLY A 209 3.97 -11.07 -27.05
CA GLY A 209 4.77 -12.27 -26.86
C GLY A 209 4.19 -13.25 -25.83
N VAL A 210 4.58 -14.51 -25.97
CA VAL A 210 4.21 -15.61 -25.08
C VAL A 210 5.45 -16.40 -24.71
N LEU A 211 5.55 -16.77 -23.45
CA LEU A 211 6.57 -17.68 -22.91
C LEU A 211 5.85 -18.83 -22.22
N ALA A 212 5.86 -20.01 -22.82
CA ALA A 212 5.39 -21.21 -22.14
C ALA A 212 6.38 -21.55 -21.01
N LEU A 213 5.87 -21.72 -19.78
CA LEU A 213 6.69 -22.10 -18.65
C LEU A 213 6.77 -23.63 -18.56
N PRO A 214 7.85 -24.21 -17.99
CA PRO A 214 7.95 -25.65 -17.75
C PRO A 214 6.70 -26.22 -17.07
N PRO A 215 6.18 -27.40 -17.46
CA PRO A 215 4.95 -27.96 -16.88
C PRO A 215 5.01 -28.15 -15.35
N ASP A 216 6.19 -28.39 -14.80
CA ASP A 216 6.42 -28.54 -13.35
C ASP A 216 6.48 -27.20 -12.59
N THR A 217 6.41 -26.05 -13.28
CA THR A 217 6.60 -24.71 -12.69
C THR A 217 5.71 -24.48 -11.48
N TYR A 218 4.45 -24.90 -11.57
CA TYR A 218 3.51 -24.74 -10.46
C TYR A 218 3.95 -25.54 -9.23
N GLN A 219 4.22 -26.83 -9.41
CA GLN A 219 4.58 -27.72 -8.30
C GLN A 219 5.93 -27.34 -7.69
N ARG A 220 6.88 -26.95 -8.55
CA ARG A 220 8.25 -26.67 -8.16
C ARG A 220 8.41 -25.31 -7.46
N TRP A 221 7.71 -24.27 -7.91
CA TRP A 221 7.90 -22.91 -7.39
C TRP A 221 6.63 -22.27 -6.84
N LEU A 222 5.51 -22.29 -7.57
CA LEU A 222 4.35 -21.48 -7.17
C LEU A 222 3.55 -22.07 -6.00
N LYS A 223 3.45 -23.40 -5.91
CA LYS A 223 2.77 -24.09 -4.81
C LYS A 223 3.45 -23.83 -3.46
N PRO A 224 4.78 -23.99 -3.32
CA PRO A 224 5.48 -23.60 -2.09
C PRO A 224 5.24 -22.14 -1.66
N LEU A 225 5.18 -21.19 -2.61
CA LEU A 225 4.89 -19.79 -2.30
C LEU A 225 3.46 -19.60 -1.77
N SER A 226 2.49 -20.34 -2.30
CA SER A 226 1.11 -20.32 -1.82
C SER A 226 0.97 -20.92 -0.41
N GLU A 227 1.71 -21.98 -0.12
CA GLU A 227 1.76 -22.61 1.21
C GLU A 227 2.39 -21.64 2.22
N ALA A 228 3.55 -21.07 1.91
CA ALA A 228 4.22 -20.06 2.74
C ALA A 228 3.33 -18.84 3.01
N ALA A 229 2.61 -18.33 1.99
CA ALA A 229 1.69 -17.22 2.16
C ALA A 229 0.53 -17.54 3.13
N SER A 230 0.02 -18.78 3.08
CA SER A 230 -1.05 -19.24 3.96
C SER A 230 -0.55 -19.42 5.39
N GLU A 231 0.66 -19.95 5.58
CA GLU A 231 1.30 -20.08 6.88
C GLU A 231 1.56 -18.71 7.52
N GLN A 232 2.08 -17.76 6.75
CA GLN A 232 2.35 -16.39 7.21
C GLN A 232 1.06 -15.68 7.63
N ALA A 233 -0.01 -15.78 6.82
CA ALA A 233 -1.31 -15.23 7.19
C ALA A 233 -1.86 -15.87 8.47
N GLY A 234 -1.71 -17.20 8.61
CA GLY A 234 -2.11 -17.94 9.81
C GLY A 234 -1.31 -17.52 11.06
N ALA A 235 0.00 -17.26 10.91
CA ALA A 235 0.85 -16.78 11.98
C ALA A 235 0.46 -15.37 12.46
N ALA A 236 0.13 -14.46 11.54
CA ALA A 236 -0.34 -13.11 11.88
C ALA A 236 -1.65 -13.12 12.70
N ILE A 237 -2.57 -14.03 12.36
CA ILE A 237 -3.81 -14.25 13.12
C ILE A 237 -3.48 -14.74 14.54
N LYS A 238 -2.61 -15.76 14.67
CA LYS A 238 -2.18 -16.29 15.97
C LYS A 238 -1.48 -15.23 16.83
N ALA A 239 -0.72 -14.34 16.20
CA ALA A 239 -0.02 -13.23 16.86
C ALA A 239 -0.94 -12.03 17.19
N ARG A 240 -2.25 -12.11 16.92
CA ARG A 240 -3.23 -11.01 17.11
C ARG A 240 -2.87 -9.71 16.37
N GLN A 241 -2.09 -9.81 15.29
CA GLN A 241 -1.69 -8.66 14.46
C GLN A 241 -2.82 -8.23 13.51
N GLY A 242 -3.89 -9.02 13.41
CA GLY A 242 -5.05 -8.75 12.57
C GLY A 242 -5.17 -9.75 11.42
N ARG A 243 -6.21 -9.59 10.60
CA ARG A 243 -6.42 -10.41 9.41
C ARG A 243 -5.47 -9.91 8.30
N THR A 244 -4.60 -10.79 7.83
CA THR A 244 -3.74 -10.55 6.66
C THR A 244 -4.21 -11.43 5.51
N ASP A 245 -4.25 -10.92 4.29
CA ASP A 245 -4.69 -11.66 3.12
C ASP A 245 -3.58 -12.54 2.55
N SER A 246 -3.76 -13.87 2.62
CA SER A 246 -2.82 -14.82 2.02
C SER A 246 -2.73 -14.67 0.50
N ASN A 247 -3.80 -14.21 -0.18
CA ASN A 247 -3.71 -13.95 -1.62
C ASN A 247 -2.79 -12.77 -1.93
N ARG A 248 -2.87 -11.69 -1.15
CA ARG A 248 -1.93 -10.57 -1.24
C ARG A 248 -0.49 -11.02 -1.03
N ILE A 249 -0.20 -11.72 0.08
CA ILE A 249 1.15 -12.22 0.37
C ILE A 249 1.63 -13.12 -0.78
N ARG A 250 0.78 -14.03 -1.26
CA ARG A 250 1.10 -14.90 -2.41
C ARG A 250 1.47 -14.10 -3.65
N ARG A 251 0.71 -13.05 -4.01
CA ARG A 251 1.02 -12.18 -5.15
C ARG A 251 2.38 -11.51 -4.99
N GLU A 252 2.69 -10.99 -3.81
CA GLU A 252 3.98 -10.36 -3.51
C GLU A 252 5.15 -11.36 -3.62
N LEU A 253 4.98 -12.58 -3.12
CA LEU A 253 5.95 -13.66 -3.27
C LEU A 253 6.14 -14.09 -4.73
N GLU A 254 5.05 -14.18 -5.51
CA GLU A 254 5.11 -14.49 -6.94
C GLU A 254 5.81 -13.39 -7.75
N LEU A 255 5.64 -12.11 -7.40
CA LEU A 255 6.41 -10.99 -7.97
C LEU A 255 7.91 -11.13 -7.69
N ALA A 256 8.26 -11.39 -6.44
CA ALA A 256 9.66 -11.55 -6.03
C ALA A 256 10.32 -12.73 -6.74
N TRP A 257 9.63 -13.86 -6.83
CA TRP A 257 10.07 -15.01 -7.61
C TRP A 257 10.27 -14.65 -9.08
N PHE A 258 9.30 -13.97 -9.71
CA PHE A 258 9.43 -13.57 -11.11
C PHE A 258 10.68 -12.70 -11.34
N GLY A 259 10.92 -11.72 -10.47
CA GLY A 259 12.10 -10.85 -10.56
C GLY A 259 13.44 -11.57 -10.36
N GLN A 260 13.46 -12.75 -9.74
CA GLN A 260 14.65 -13.58 -9.61
C GLN A 260 14.89 -14.49 -10.82
N GLN A 261 13.81 -14.96 -11.45
CA GLN A 261 13.89 -15.95 -12.52
C GLN A 261 13.93 -15.34 -13.92
N PHE A 262 13.38 -14.13 -14.08
CA PHE A 262 13.17 -13.50 -15.37
C PHE A 262 13.75 -12.09 -15.43
N GLN A 263 14.13 -11.69 -16.64
CA GLN A 263 14.65 -10.36 -16.97
C GLN A 263 14.14 -9.91 -18.33
N TRP A 264 14.02 -8.60 -18.50
CA TRP A 264 13.76 -7.98 -19.79
C TRP A 264 15.02 -7.95 -20.64
N LYS A 265 14.91 -8.34 -21.90
CA LYS A 265 15.96 -8.22 -22.91
C LYS A 265 15.42 -7.57 -24.18
N GLN A 266 16.24 -6.71 -24.78
CA GLN A 266 15.90 -6.10 -26.06
C GLN A 266 16.05 -7.16 -27.16
N GLY A 267 14.95 -7.51 -27.82
CA GLY A 267 14.93 -8.39 -28.98
C GLY A 267 14.67 -7.62 -30.28
N LYS A 268 14.67 -8.34 -31.42
CA LYS A 268 14.37 -7.75 -32.74
C LYS A 268 12.97 -7.12 -32.81
N ASN A 269 12.01 -7.68 -32.07
CA ASN A 269 10.61 -7.26 -32.06
C ASN A 269 10.24 -6.46 -30.80
N GLY A 270 11.21 -5.75 -30.21
CA GLY A 270 11.09 -5.00 -28.96
C GLY A 270 11.44 -5.82 -27.72
N TRP A 271 11.05 -5.32 -26.54
CA TRP A 271 11.34 -5.97 -25.26
C TRP A 271 10.69 -7.35 -25.14
N GLN A 272 11.48 -8.32 -24.75
CA GLN A 272 11.11 -9.71 -24.49
C GLN A 272 11.43 -10.08 -23.04
N VAL A 273 10.66 -11.01 -22.48
CA VAL A 273 10.95 -11.62 -21.18
C VAL A 273 11.80 -12.86 -21.42
N SER A 274 12.91 -12.99 -20.69
CA SER A 274 13.80 -14.16 -20.76
C SER A 274 14.11 -14.68 -19.36
N GLY A 275 14.20 -16.00 -19.20
CA GLY A 275 14.43 -16.63 -17.91
C GLY A 275 14.26 -18.15 -18.02
N LEU A 276 14.86 -18.89 -17.08
CA LEU A 276 14.84 -20.36 -17.08
C LEU A 276 15.35 -21.01 -18.39
N GLY A 277 16.27 -20.34 -19.11
CA GLY A 277 16.75 -20.79 -20.41
C GLY A 277 15.77 -20.58 -21.58
N LEU A 278 14.65 -19.89 -21.34
CA LEU A 278 13.60 -19.60 -22.32
C LEU A 278 13.52 -18.10 -22.62
N SER A 279 12.84 -17.73 -23.70
CA SER A 279 12.55 -16.33 -24.06
C SER A 279 11.21 -16.21 -24.76
N SER A 280 10.48 -15.13 -24.46
CA SER A 280 9.14 -14.92 -25.01
C SER A 280 9.23 -14.69 -26.51
N THR A 281 8.45 -15.43 -27.29
CA THR A 281 8.35 -15.28 -28.74
C THR A 281 7.04 -14.60 -29.11
N PRO A 282 6.94 -13.91 -30.25
CA PRO A 282 5.65 -13.44 -30.76
C PRO A 282 4.62 -14.57 -30.80
N PRO A 283 3.34 -14.29 -30.55
CA PRO A 283 2.30 -15.31 -30.63
C PRO A 283 2.25 -15.92 -32.04
N GLU A 284 2.01 -17.23 -32.13
CA GLU A 284 1.82 -17.91 -33.40
C GLU A 284 0.42 -17.60 -33.97
N GLY A 285 0.37 -17.04 -35.18
CA GLY A 285 -0.88 -16.69 -35.89
C GLY A 285 -1.23 -15.19 -35.89
N LYS A 286 -2.13 -14.78 -36.80
CA LYS A 286 -2.68 -13.41 -36.79
C LYS A 286 -3.59 -13.25 -35.57
N GLN A 287 -3.35 -12.23 -34.76
CA GLN A 287 -4.36 -11.75 -33.81
C GLN A 287 -5.60 -11.31 -34.60
N PRO A 288 -6.81 -11.61 -34.10
CA PRO A 288 -8.07 -11.20 -34.72
C PRO A 288 -8.23 -9.68 -34.75
#